data_AF-A0A8C1WCW5-F1
#
_entry.id   AF-A0A8C1WCW5-F1
#
_cell.length_a   1.000
_cell.length_b   1.000
_cell.length_c   1.000
_cell.angle_alpha   90.00
_cell.angle_beta   90.00
_cell.angle_gamma   90.00
#
_symmetry.space_group_name_H-M   'P 1'
#
loop_
_entity.id
_entity.type
_entity.pdbx_description
1 polymer ?
#
loop_
_entity_poly.entity_id
_entity_poly.type
_entity_poly.pdbx_seq_one_letter_code
_entity_poly.pdbx_strand_id
1 'polypeptide(L)'
;MQKNVSAMTSEVDEENYAAGRCLLGNWVEERATALLDRTGPRSCVHKYGHTGILTMDLTAQVQGISTFKATFNSPKSLGVRQKGSRAERLENDLIKRISDQIHAEMKAEPPAPELCSVTKADYKVEGFKSVRAPLTTDHDYTAEQAITFWSDNYQKIQGVTAVKTKDHPFKRNATFSTPIGEQLDQLDDTVLYP
;
A
#
# COMPACT_ATOMS: atom_id res chain seq x y z
N MET A 1 52.66 9.71 88.02
CA MET A 1 52.28 10.78 87.07
C MET A 1 53.48 11.03 86.18
N GLN A 2 53.44 11.12 84.86
CA GLN A 2 52.39 11.21 83.84
C GLN A 2 52.98 10.59 82.57
N LYS A 3 52.12 9.97 81.77
CA LYS A 3 52.27 9.88 80.31
C LYS A 3 50.87 10.07 79.74
N ASN A 4 50.75 10.89 78.69
CA ASN A 4 49.75 10.76 77.63
C ASN A 4 50.12 11.66 76.43
N VAL A 5 50.67 10.99 75.41
CA VAL A 5 50.24 10.90 74.00
C VAL A 5 49.48 12.08 73.35
N SER A 6 50.13 12.70 72.35
CA SER A 6 49.78 12.87 70.91
C SER A 6 48.32 13.01 70.45
N ALA A 7 48.02 14.05 69.64
CA ALA A 7 47.74 13.92 68.19
C ALA A 7 47.30 15.24 67.52
N MET A 8 47.86 15.47 66.32
CA MET A 8 47.33 16.16 65.11
C MET A 8 46.72 17.56 65.19
N THR A 9 47.34 18.51 64.49
CA THR A 9 46.78 19.22 63.32
C THR A 9 47.86 20.15 62.73
N SER A 10 48.17 20.01 61.45
CA SER A 10 48.84 21.08 60.70
C SER A 10 48.25 21.13 59.30
N GLU A 11 47.47 22.17 59.10
CA GLU A 11 46.93 22.63 57.84
C GLU A 11 48.07 23.09 56.92
N VAL A 12 47.91 22.74 55.64
CA VAL A 12 48.15 23.59 54.45
C VAL A 12 49.47 24.38 54.41
N ASP A 13 50.45 23.80 53.72
CA ASP A 13 51.43 24.59 52.97
C ASP A 13 51.27 24.27 51.48
N GLU A 14 50.63 25.20 50.77
CA GLU A 14 50.68 25.31 49.31
C GLU A 14 52.13 25.62 48.91
N GLU A 15 52.96 24.59 48.78
CA GLU A 15 54.31 24.74 48.24
C GLU A 15 54.24 24.96 46.72
N ASN A 16 54.01 26.21 46.35
CA ASN A 16 54.30 26.76 45.03
C ASN A 16 55.84 26.82 44.87
N TYR A 17 56.49 25.66 44.79
CA TYR A 17 57.92 25.57 44.48
C TYR A 17 58.13 26.20 43.10
N ALA A 18 58.97 27.23 43.07
CA ALA A 18 59.38 27.91 41.85
C ALA A 18 60.24 26.97 40.97
N ALA A 19 59.58 26.05 40.27
CA ALA A 19 60.20 25.10 39.34
C ALA A 19 61.13 25.83 38.35
N GLY A 20 62.33 25.30 38.17
CA GLY A 20 63.33 25.81 37.22
C GLY A 20 64.15 27.03 37.63
N ARG A 21 64.04 27.60 38.84
CA ARG A 21 64.89 28.75 39.26
C ARG A 21 66.32 28.33 39.63
N CYS A 22 66.50 27.19 40.28
CA CYS A 22 67.81 26.63 40.63
C CYS A 22 68.30 25.65 39.55
N LEU A 23 69.63 25.50 39.41
CA LEU A 23 70.26 24.50 38.53
C LEU A 23 70.42 23.14 39.21
N LEU A 24 69.53 22.83 40.16
CA LEU A 24 69.54 21.57 40.92
C LEU A 24 68.46 20.65 40.37
N GLY A 25 68.75 19.35 40.29
CA GLY A 25 67.79 18.36 39.78
C GLY A 25 67.57 18.46 38.28
N ASN A 26 66.33 18.20 37.83
CA ASN A 26 65.96 18.13 36.41
C ASN A 26 65.63 19.51 35.81
N TRP A 27 66.47 20.51 36.12
CA TRP A 27 66.20 21.91 35.80
C TRP A 27 66.11 22.20 34.29
N VAL A 28 66.80 21.41 33.46
CA VAL A 28 66.78 21.55 31.99
C VAL A 28 65.41 21.19 31.45
N GLU A 29 64.87 20.02 31.84
CA GLU A 29 63.55 19.57 31.42
C GLU A 29 62.46 20.50 31.98
N GLU A 30 62.58 20.90 33.25
CA GLU A 30 61.64 21.83 33.88
C GLU A 30 61.55 23.17 33.14
N ARG A 31 62.68 23.72 32.68
CA ARG A 31 62.69 24.95 31.89
C ARG A 31 62.18 24.74 30.47
N ALA A 32 62.47 23.60 29.85
CA ALA A 32 62.03 23.29 28.50
C ALA A 32 60.50 23.12 28.43
N THR A 33 59.88 22.51 29.45
CA THR A 33 58.44 22.24 29.50
C THR A 33 57.65 23.33 30.24
N ALA A 34 58.31 24.31 30.87
CA ALA A 34 57.68 25.40 31.62
C ALA A 34 56.62 26.19 30.84
N LEU A 35 56.77 26.35 29.52
CA LEU A 35 55.77 27.03 28.68
C LEU A 35 54.53 26.14 28.43
N LEU A 36 54.72 24.83 28.37
CA LEU A 36 53.67 23.86 28.09
C LEU A 36 52.80 23.60 29.34
N ASP A 37 53.43 23.56 30.53
CA ASP A 37 52.77 23.34 31.82
C ASP A 37 51.91 24.53 32.31
N ARG A 38 52.02 25.70 31.67
CA ARG A 38 51.24 26.91 32.02
C ARG A 38 49.79 26.86 31.56
N THR A 39 49.42 25.91 30.72
CA THR A 39 48.15 25.91 29.97
C THR A 39 46.98 25.27 30.74
N GLY A 40 47.19 24.75 31.95
CA GLY A 40 46.12 24.25 32.80
C GLY A 40 46.63 23.44 34.01
N PRO A 41 45.73 22.90 34.85
CA PRO A 41 46.09 22.04 35.96
C PRO A 41 46.91 20.83 35.50
N ARG A 42 47.94 20.42 36.27
CA ARG A 42 48.79 19.24 35.95
C ARG A 42 48.01 17.93 35.75
N SER A 43 46.80 17.84 36.31
CA SER A 43 45.88 16.71 36.13
C SER A 43 45.34 16.58 34.69
N CYS A 44 45.38 17.66 33.91
CA CYS A 44 44.89 17.70 32.53
C CYS A 44 45.96 17.30 31.52
N VAL A 45 47.24 17.58 31.83
CA VAL A 45 48.40 17.29 30.95
C VAL A 45 48.49 15.79 30.64
N HIS A 46 48.28 14.93 31.63
CA HIS A 46 48.30 13.47 31.46
C HIS A 46 47.13 12.93 30.63
N LYS A 47 46.00 13.65 30.57
CA LYS A 47 44.80 13.20 29.86
C LYS A 47 44.82 13.56 28.37
N TYR A 48 45.38 14.71 28.04
CA TYR A 48 45.33 15.26 26.68
C TYR A 48 46.71 15.42 26.02
N GLY A 49 47.79 15.22 26.77
CA GLY A 49 49.17 15.43 26.30
C GLY A 49 49.50 16.91 26.10
N HIS A 50 50.76 17.20 25.75
CA HIS A 50 51.19 18.56 25.45
C HIS A 50 50.81 18.98 24.02
N THR A 51 50.22 20.17 23.90
CA THR A 51 49.93 20.82 22.63
C THR A 51 51.25 21.19 21.94
N GLY A 52 51.50 20.62 20.76
CA GLY A 52 52.73 20.85 19.97
C GLY A 52 53.72 19.68 19.90
N ILE A 53 53.60 18.67 20.77
CA ILE A 53 54.36 17.40 20.63
C ILE A 53 53.58 16.41 19.77
N LEU A 54 52.27 16.37 19.93
CA LEU A 54 51.41 15.59 19.05
C LEU A 54 51.26 16.32 17.71
N THR A 55 51.67 15.69 16.62
CA THR A 55 51.42 16.08 15.22
C THR A 55 49.94 15.98 14.83
N MET A 56 49.03 16.06 15.78
CA MET A 56 47.62 16.27 15.50
C MET A 56 47.42 17.78 15.40
N ASP A 57 47.24 18.26 14.17
CA ASP A 57 46.74 19.61 13.94
C ASP A 57 45.40 19.77 14.66
N LEU A 58 45.42 20.52 15.77
CA LEU A 58 44.27 20.73 16.65
C LEU A 58 43.14 21.48 15.93
N THR A 59 43.46 22.17 14.83
CA THR A 59 42.51 22.92 14.00
C THR A 59 42.02 22.15 12.79
N ALA A 60 42.67 21.04 12.44
CA ALA A 60 42.22 20.17 11.39
C ALA A 60 40.96 19.42 11.86
N GLN A 61 39.82 19.80 11.30
CA GLN A 61 38.61 19.00 11.38
C GLN A 61 38.98 17.60 10.88
N VAL A 62 39.02 16.61 11.78
CA VAL A 62 39.34 15.22 11.44
C VAL A 62 38.42 14.85 10.29
N GLN A 63 38.97 14.70 9.08
CA GLN A 63 38.17 14.50 7.87
C GLN A 63 37.34 13.19 7.91
N GLY A 64 37.41 12.41 9.00
CA GLY A 64 36.73 11.12 9.15
C GLY A 64 37.26 10.07 8.18
N ILE A 65 38.33 10.38 7.44
CA ILE A 65 38.94 9.50 6.45
C ILE A 65 39.99 8.67 7.18
N SER A 66 39.72 7.36 7.28
CA SER A 66 40.73 6.43 7.79
C SER A 66 41.94 6.41 6.86
N THR A 67 43.12 6.08 7.41
CA THR A 67 44.36 5.87 6.64
C THR A 67 44.15 4.91 5.47
N PHE A 68 43.29 3.90 5.66
CA PHE A 68 42.85 3.00 4.61
C PHE A 68 42.13 3.73 3.46
N LYS A 69 41.10 4.53 3.76
CA LYS A 69 40.37 5.29 2.73
C LYS A 69 41.24 6.35 2.04
N ALA A 70 42.21 6.92 2.76
CA ALA A 70 43.15 7.89 2.18
C ALA A 70 44.10 7.23 1.17
N THR A 71 44.50 5.98 1.42
CA THR A 71 45.47 5.26 0.58
C THR A 71 44.81 4.50 -0.57
N PHE A 72 43.63 3.91 -0.31
CA PHE A 72 42.91 3.09 -1.29
C PHE A 72 41.71 3.85 -1.85
N ASN A 73 41.99 4.72 -2.81
CA ASN A 73 40.97 5.40 -3.60
C ASN A 73 40.61 4.57 -4.85
N SER A 74 39.40 4.74 -5.36
CA SER A 74 39.01 4.14 -6.63
C SER A 74 40.00 4.54 -7.73
N PRO A 75 40.50 3.59 -8.53
CA PRO A 75 41.47 3.89 -9.57
C PRO A 75 40.87 4.89 -10.55
N LYS A 76 41.60 5.97 -10.80
CA LYS A 76 41.23 6.94 -11.83
C LYS A 76 41.46 6.30 -13.20
N SER A 77 40.51 6.45 -14.11
CA SER A 77 40.73 6.10 -15.51
C SER A 77 41.97 6.83 -16.02
N LEU A 78 42.76 6.18 -16.87
CA LEU A 78 44.11 6.63 -17.29
C LEU A 78 44.17 7.99 -17.99
N GLY A 79 43.07 8.74 -18.12
CA GLY A 79 43.00 10.09 -18.71
C GLY A 79 43.35 10.14 -20.20
N VAL A 80 43.87 9.04 -20.73
CA VAL A 80 44.34 8.87 -22.09
C VAL A 80 43.37 7.95 -22.82
N ARG A 81 43.07 8.36 -24.04
CA ARG A 81 42.17 7.66 -24.92
C ARG A 81 42.76 6.31 -25.37
N GLN A 82 42.01 5.23 -25.14
CA GLN A 82 42.45 3.86 -25.43
C GLN A 82 42.08 3.38 -26.85
N LYS A 83 41.09 4.02 -27.50
CA LYS A 83 40.57 3.64 -28.83
C LYS A 83 40.69 4.79 -29.83
N GLY A 84 40.86 4.47 -31.12
CA GLY A 84 40.87 5.47 -32.20
C GLY A 84 39.48 6.05 -32.50
N SER A 85 39.42 7.22 -33.15
CA SER A 85 38.16 7.94 -33.46
C SER A 85 37.26 7.21 -34.42
N ARG A 86 37.85 6.56 -35.41
CA ARG A 86 37.11 5.71 -36.33
C ARG A 86 36.50 4.51 -35.61
N ALA A 87 37.28 3.81 -34.78
CA ALA A 87 36.83 2.60 -34.09
C ALA A 87 35.69 2.90 -33.10
N GLU A 88 35.84 3.95 -32.29
CA GLU A 88 34.81 4.36 -31.33
C GLU A 88 33.50 4.77 -32.02
N ARG A 89 33.57 5.49 -33.14
CA ARG A 89 32.37 5.87 -33.91
C ARG A 89 31.66 4.65 -34.50
N LEU A 90 32.42 3.69 -35.04
CA LEU A 90 31.85 2.46 -35.59
C LEU A 90 31.20 1.61 -34.50
N GLU A 91 31.83 1.52 -33.32
CA GLU A 91 31.27 0.81 -32.16
C GLU A 91 29.98 1.47 -31.68
N ASN A 92 29.96 2.79 -31.53
CA ASN A 92 28.77 3.54 -31.12
C ASN A 92 27.63 3.40 -32.14
N ASP A 93 27.93 3.45 -33.44
CA ASP A 93 26.93 3.25 -34.49
C ASP A 93 26.37 1.83 -34.48
N LEU A 94 27.23 0.82 -34.29
CA LEU A 94 26.80 -0.57 -34.15
C LEU A 94 25.90 -0.78 -32.92
N ILE A 95 26.30 -0.24 -31.77
CA ILE A 95 25.51 -0.31 -30.54
C ILE A 95 24.13 0.33 -30.75
N LYS A 96 24.09 1.50 -31.38
CA LYS A 96 22.84 2.20 -31.66
C LYS A 96 21.93 1.38 -32.59
N ARG A 97 22.48 0.81 -33.67
CA ARG A 97 21.70 -0.04 -34.58
C ARG A 97 21.10 -1.25 -33.87
N ILE A 98 21.89 -1.90 -33.00
CA ILE A 98 21.43 -3.05 -32.21
C ILE A 98 20.35 -2.61 -31.22
N SER A 99 20.53 -1.48 -30.52
CA SER A 99 19.50 -0.98 -29.59
C SER A 99 18.21 -0.64 -30.31
N ASP A 100 18.31 0.01 -31.47
CA ASP A 100 17.14 0.40 -32.26
C ASP A 100 16.38 -0.82 -32.76
N GLN A 101 17.09 -1.89 -33.19
CA GLN A 101 16.47 -3.16 -33.56
C GLN A 101 15.76 -3.83 -32.39
N ILE A 102 16.42 -3.96 -31.24
CA ILE A 102 15.82 -4.54 -30.03
C ILE A 102 14.58 -3.73 -29.61
N HIS A 103 14.67 -2.40 -29.67
CA HIS A 103 13.53 -1.54 -29.37
C HIS A 103 12.40 -1.69 -30.38
N ALA A 104 12.69 -1.87 -31.67
CA ALA A 104 11.67 -2.12 -32.68
C ALA A 104 10.96 -3.47 -32.47
N GLU A 105 11.71 -4.51 -32.15
CA GLU A 105 11.17 -5.84 -31.81
C GLU A 105 10.32 -5.79 -30.54
N MET A 106 10.79 -5.10 -29.49
CA MET A 106 10.05 -4.96 -28.24
C MET A 106 8.81 -4.07 -28.35
N LYS A 107 8.85 -3.05 -29.21
CA LYS A 107 7.71 -2.16 -29.51
C LYS A 107 6.77 -2.73 -30.57
N ALA A 108 7.04 -3.91 -31.12
CA ALA A 108 6.12 -4.54 -32.05
C ALA A 108 4.76 -4.67 -31.36
N GLU A 109 3.74 -4.04 -31.95
CA GLU A 109 2.40 -4.05 -31.40
C GLU A 109 1.94 -5.51 -31.34
N PRO A 110 1.54 -6.01 -30.15
CA PRO A 110 0.97 -7.34 -30.06
C PRO A 110 -0.20 -7.45 -31.04
N PRO A 111 -0.41 -8.61 -31.69
CA PRO A 111 -1.60 -8.80 -32.50
C PRO A 111 -2.83 -8.45 -31.66
N ALA A 112 -3.78 -7.72 -32.26
CA ALA A 112 -4.99 -7.30 -31.57
C ALA A 112 -5.63 -8.52 -30.90
N PRO A 113 -5.94 -8.46 -29.59
CA PRO A 113 -6.49 -9.61 -28.90
C PRO A 113 -7.83 -9.99 -29.51
N GLU A 114 -8.03 -11.28 -29.75
CA GLU A 114 -9.31 -11.84 -30.19
C GLU A 114 -10.32 -11.80 -29.03
N LEU A 115 -11.02 -10.67 -28.90
CA LEU A 115 -11.98 -10.42 -27.82
C LEU A 115 -13.37 -11.04 -28.08
N CYS A 116 -13.58 -11.68 -29.23
CA CYS A 116 -14.87 -12.25 -29.61
C CYS A 116 -14.75 -13.76 -29.82
N SER A 117 -15.69 -14.50 -29.25
CA SER A 117 -15.83 -15.93 -29.57
C SER A 117 -16.17 -16.11 -31.04
N VAL A 118 -15.74 -17.25 -31.61
CA VAL A 118 -16.10 -17.69 -32.98
C VAL A 118 -17.61 -17.56 -33.20
N THR A 119 -18.41 -17.95 -32.22
CA THR A 119 -19.87 -17.86 -32.30
C THR A 119 -20.38 -16.42 -32.45
N LYS A 120 -19.79 -15.45 -31.76
CA LYS A 120 -20.22 -14.05 -31.83
C LYS A 120 -19.78 -13.40 -33.14
N ALA A 121 -18.64 -13.81 -33.69
CA ALA A 121 -18.15 -13.33 -34.98
C ALA A 121 -18.97 -13.90 -36.15
N ASP A 122 -19.25 -15.20 -36.12
CA ASP A 122 -19.86 -15.93 -37.24
C ASP A 122 -21.38 -15.83 -37.26
N TYR A 123 -22.04 -15.86 -36.09
CA TYR A 123 -23.50 -15.80 -35.99
C TYR A 123 -24.00 -14.37 -35.78
N LYS A 124 -23.61 -13.45 -36.65
CA LYS A 124 -24.23 -12.12 -36.74
C LYS A 124 -25.27 -12.10 -37.85
N VAL A 125 -26.53 -11.93 -37.47
CA VAL A 125 -27.60 -11.62 -38.43
C VAL A 125 -27.64 -10.11 -38.61
N GLU A 126 -27.02 -9.62 -39.68
CA GLU A 126 -27.08 -8.20 -40.04
C GLU A 126 -28.53 -7.81 -40.36
N GLY A 127 -29.00 -6.70 -39.78
CA GLY A 127 -30.32 -6.15 -40.07
C GLY A 127 -31.48 -6.71 -39.25
N PHE A 128 -31.26 -7.61 -38.28
CA PHE A 128 -32.29 -7.96 -37.31
C PHE A 128 -32.60 -6.76 -36.42
N LYS A 129 -33.77 -6.15 -36.63
CA LYS A 129 -34.33 -5.12 -35.76
C LYS A 129 -35.48 -5.76 -34.99
N SER A 130 -35.32 -5.94 -33.68
CA SER A 130 -36.40 -6.35 -32.80
C SER A 130 -37.40 -5.21 -32.64
N VAL A 131 -38.24 -5.00 -33.65
CA VAL A 131 -39.35 -4.07 -33.57
C VAL A 131 -40.46 -4.79 -32.81
N ARG A 132 -40.81 -4.25 -31.63
CA ARG A 132 -42.03 -4.68 -30.93
C ARG A 132 -43.20 -4.34 -31.85
N ALA A 133 -43.94 -5.37 -32.29
CA ALA A 133 -45.17 -5.15 -33.02
C ALA A 133 -46.09 -4.25 -32.18
N PRO A 134 -46.77 -3.26 -32.78
CA PRO A 134 -47.75 -2.48 -32.05
C PRO A 134 -48.77 -3.43 -31.44
N LEU A 135 -49.05 -3.27 -30.15
CA LEU A 135 -50.09 -4.07 -29.50
C LEU A 135 -51.42 -3.73 -30.18
N THR A 136 -52.08 -4.75 -30.72
CA THR A 136 -53.37 -4.60 -31.42
C THR A 136 -54.52 -4.32 -30.46
N THR A 137 -54.33 -4.62 -29.18
CA THR A 137 -55.34 -4.59 -28.12
C THR A 137 -54.69 -4.16 -26.80
N ASP A 138 -55.37 -3.29 -26.05
CA ASP A 138 -54.96 -2.82 -24.74
C ASP A 138 -55.43 -3.85 -23.69
N HIS A 139 -54.64 -4.89 -23.48
CA HIS A 139 -54.91 -5.94 -22.50
C HIS A 139 -54.24 -5.61 -21.17
N ASP A 140 -55.02 -5.47 -20.11
CA ASP A 140 -54.49 -5.34 -18.76
C ASP A 140 -54.26 -6.72 -18.13
N TYR A 141 -53.00 -7.16 -18.10
CA TYR A 141 -52.62 -8.45 -17.51
C TYR A 141 -52.98 -8.59 -16.02
N THR A 142 -53.22 -7.47 -15.32
CA THR A 142 -53.57 -7.49 -13.89
C THR A 142 -55.05 -7.67 -13.64
N ALA A 143 -55.91 -7.18 -14.55
CA ALA A 143 -57.36 -7.20 -14.41
C ALA A 143 -58.03 -8.31 -15.23
N GLU A 144 -57.45 -8.68 -16.38
CA GLU A 144 -58.02 -9.67 -17.28
C GLU A 144 -57.68 -11.10 -16.86
N GLN A 145 -58.66 -12.01 -16.98
CA GLN A 145 -58.42 -13.43 -16.78
C GLN A 145 -57.64 -14.01 -17.96
N ALA A 146 -56.67 -14.88 -17.66
CA ALA A 146 -55.95 -15.61 -18.71
C ALA A 146 -56.91 -16.42 -19.59
N ILE A 147 -56.80 -16.24 -20.90
CA ILE A 147 -57.51 -17.06 -21.88
C ILE A 147 -56.89 -18.46 -21.84
N THR A 148 -57.67 -19.42 -21.37
CA THR A 148 -57.28 -20.83 -21.28
C THR A 148 -58.34 -21.69 -21.96
N PHE A 149 -57.99 -22.93 -22.28
CA PHE A 149 -58.95 -23.90 -22.81
C PHE A 149 -60.25 -23.98 -21.98
N TRP A 150 -60.12 -23.88 -20.64
CA TRP A 150 -61.23 -23.94 -19.70
C TRP A 150 -62.12 -22.69 -19.74
N SER A 151 -61.54 -21.49 -19.85
CA SER A 151 -62.31 -20.24 -19.94
C SER A 151 -63.12 -20.15 -21.23
N ASP A 152 -62.64 -20.75 -22.33
CA ASP A 152 -63.35 -20.74 -23.61
C ASP A 152 -64.48 -21.78 -23.68
N ASN A 153 -64.32 -22.91 -22.98
CA ASN A 153 -65.22 -24.05 -23.09
C ASN A 153 -66.15 -24.25 -21.88
N TYR A 154 -66.20 -23.29 -20.94
CA TYR A 154 -66.94 -23.43 -19.67
C TYR A 154 -68.42 -23.84 -19.82
N GLN A 155 -69.06 -23.53 -20.95
CA GLN A 155 -70.44 -23.92 -21.26
C GLN A 155 -70.60 -25.38 -21.73
N LYS A 156 -69.54 -25.97 -22.27
CA LYS A 156 -69.53 -27.33 -22.85
C LYS A 156 -68.98 -28.39 -21.90
N ILE A 157 -68.28 -27.96 -20.85
CA ILE A 157 -67.62 -28.85 -19.89
C ILE A 157 -68.66 -29.38 -18.89
N GLN A 158 -68.62 -30.69 -18.63
CA GLN A 158 -69.46 -31.38 -17.65
C GLN A 158 -68.63 -31.80 -16.43
N GLY A 159 -69.28 -32.06 -15.29
CA GLY A 159 -68.60 -32.50 -14.06
C GLY A 159 -68.02 -31.38 -13.19
N VAL A 160 -68.31 -30.12 -13.52
CA VAL A 160 -67.95 -28.94 -12.72
C VAL A 160 -69.19 -28.31 -12.10
N THR A 161 -69.00 -27.51 -11.05
CA THR A 161 -70.09 -26.71 -10.46
C THR A 161 -70.64 -25.72 -11.47
N ALA A 162 -71.97 -25.55 -11.50
CA ALA A 162 -72.62 -24.66 -12.45
C ALA A 162 -72.11 -23.21 -12.34
N VAL A 163 -71.81 -22.62 -13.50
CA VAL A 163 -71.29 -21.26 -13.60
C VAL A 163 -72.38 -20.24 -13.26
N LYS A 164 -72.18 -19.47 -12.18
CA LYS A 164 -73.10 -18.38 -11.77
C LYS A 164 -72.72 -17.03 -12.38
N THR A 165 -71.43 -16.79 -12.61
CA THR A 165 -70.89 -15.50 -13.05
C THR A 165 -69.89 -15.71 -14.19
N LYS A 166 -69.97 -14.91 -15.25
CA LYS A 166 -69.11 -15.02 -16.44
C LYS A 166 -67.64 -14.71 -16.13
N ASP A 167 -67.38 -13.81 -15.19
CA ASP A 167 -66.02 -13.37 -14.85
C ASP A 167 -65.21 -14.42 -14.10
N HIS A 168 -65.88 -15.35 -13.40
CA HIS A 168 -65.25 -16.42 -12.63
C HIS A 168 -66.00 -17.74 -12.79
N PRO A 169 -65.86 -18.41 -13.95
CA PRO A 169 -66.66 -19.58 -14.28
C PRO A 169 -66.40 -20.77 -13.34
N PHE A 170 -65.18 -20.94 -12.85
CA PHE A 170 -64.77 -22.07 -12.00
C PHE A 170 -64.62 -21.70 -10.52
N LYS A 171 -65.38 -20.71 -10.04
CA LYS A 171 -65.37 -20.36 -8.61
C LYS A 171 -65.92 -21.53 -7.79
N ARG A 172 -65.20 -21.92 -6.73
CA ARG A 172 -65.62 -23.01 -5.83
C ARG A 172 -66.99 -22.70 -5.25
N ASN A 173 -67.93 -23.63 -5.44
CA ASN A 173 -69.23 -23.61 -4.82
C ASN A 173 -69.33 -24.81 -3.87
N ALA A 174 -69.66 -24.55 -2.60
CA ALA A 174 -69.81 -25.57 -1.56
C ALA A 174 -71.21 -25.56 -0.94
N THR A 175 -72.20 -24.86 -1.52
CA THR A 175 -73.56 -24.74 -0.96
C THR A 175 -74.20 -26.09 -0.64
N PHE A 176 -73.92 -27.13 -1.44
CA PHE A 176 -74.43 -28.48 -1.18
C PHE A 176 -73.72 -29.21 -0.03
N SER A 177 -72.43 -28.97 0.18
CA SER A 177 -71.63 -29.66 1.19
C SER A 177 -71.45 -28.88 2.48
N THR A 178 -71.89 -27.61 2.53
CA THR A 178 -71.93 -26.81 3.76
C THR A 178 -72.96 -27.39 4.74
N PRO A 179 -72.57 -27.67 6.00
CA PRO A 179 -73.47 -28.20 7.01
C PRO A 179 -74.61 -27.23 7.30
N ILE A 180 -75.79 -27.77 7.66
CA ILE A 180 -77.05 -27.01 7.76
C ILE A 180 -76.95 -25.79 8.71
N GLY A 181 -76.18 -25.89 9.80
CA GLY A 181 -75.99 -24.79 10.75
C GLY A 181 -75.17 -23.60 10.24
N GLU A 182 -74.51 -23.73 9.08
CA GLU A 182 -73.66 -22.68 8.47
C GLU A 182 -74.25 -22.13 7.16
N GLN A 183 -75.45 -22.58 6.76
CA GLN A 183 -76.11 -22.11 5.54
C GLN A 183 -76.73 -20.72 5.77
N LEU A 184 -76.36 -19.74 4.94
CA LEU A 184 -76.82 -18.35 5.06
C LEU A 184 -78.15 -18.05 4.34
N ASP A 185 -78.67 -18.99 3.54
CA ASP A 185 -79.81 -18.76 2.62
C ASP A 185 -81.20 -19.12 3.22
N GLN A 186 -81.31 -19.46 4.51
CA GLN A 186 -82.56 -19.88 5.17
C GLN A 186 -82.92 -19.01 6.38
N LEU A 187 -83.35 -17.75 6.16
CA LEU A 187 -84.04 -16.95 7.18
C LEU A 187 -85.12 -16.01 6.58
N ASP A 188 -85.82 -16.43 5.51
CA ASP A 188 -87.01 -15.72 5.01
C ASP A 188 -88.19 -16.70 4.88
N ASP A 189 -88.71 -17.17 6.01
CA ASP A 189 -90.05 -17.75 6.07
C ASP A 189 -91.00 -16.78 6.78
N THR A 190 -91.76 -16.08 5.94
CA THR A 190 -93.04 -15.46 6.28
C THR A 190 -93.95 -16.47 6.97
N VAL A 191 -94.03 -16.41 8.31
CA VAL A 191 -95.10 -17.09 9.05
C VAL A 191 -96.30 -16.14 9.12
N LEU A 192 -97.16 -16.23 8.12
CA LEU A 192 -98.60 -16.03 8.26
C LEU A 192 -99.12 -17.14 9.18
N TYR A 193 -99.81 -16.81 10.26
CA TYR A 193 -100.88 -17.62 10.88
C TYR A 193 -101.78 -16.72 11.76
N PRO A 194 -103.02 -17.13 12.10
CA PRO A 194 -104.18 -16.27 12.36
C PRO A 194 -104.24 -15.71 13.79
#